data_AF-A0AAW2VVS3-F1
#
_entry.id   AF-A0AAW2VVS3-F1
#
_cell.length_a   1.000
_cell.length_b   1.000
_cell.length_c   1.000
_cell.angle_alpha   90.00
_cell.angle_beta   90.00
_cell.angle_gamma   90.00
#
_symmetry.space_group_name_H-M   'P 1'
#
loop_
_entity.id
_entity.type
_entity.pdbx_description
1 polymer ?
#
loop_
_entity_poly.entity_id
_entity_poly.type
_entity_poly.pdbx_seq_one_letter_code
_entity_poly.pdbx_strand_id
1 'polypeptide(L)'
;MAVFAIEEDKAPGPDGFSVGFYKAAWPRMHGVMRKLVNPSQNAFVPGRHISYNILLAQELFSGYNRRNLPPRCALKDDLRKAYDTLDWDFVSVSLRLFGFPERMIGWIQECLSTAAYSISLNGELHGFFKGAQGLR
;
A
#
# COMPACT_ATOMS: atom_id res chain seq x y z
N MET A 1 1.67 4.90 11.95
CA MET A 1 1.86 4.52 10.53
C MET A 1 3.04 3.58 10.45
N ALA A 2 3.07 2.62 9.52
CA ALA A 2 4.14 1.62 9.44
C ALA A 2 5.55 2.23 9.51
N VAL A 3 5.85 3.27 8.71
CA VAL A 3 7.17 3.93 8.71
C VAL A 3 7.58 4.57 10.04
N PHE A 4 6.62 5.03 10.85
CA PHE A 4 6.88 5.60 12.18
C PHE A 4 6.92 4.55 13.29
N ALA A 5 6.44 3.33 13.02
CA ALA A 5 6.58 2.20 13.92
C ALA A 5 7.91 1.46 13.75
N ILE A 6 8.70 1.82 12.72
CA ILE A 6 10.05 1.28 12.52
C ILE A 6 11.04 2.13 13.33
N GLU A 7 11.87 1.45 14.11
CA GLU A 7 12.96 2.06 14.88
C GLU A 7 14.00 2.70 13.95
N GLU A 8 14.68 3.76 14.40
CA GLU A 8 15.59 4.52 13.54
C GLU A 8 16.92 3.82 13.27
N ASP A 9 17.29 2.87 14.13
CA ASP A 9 18.48 2.03 14.07
C ASP A 9 18.30 0.79 13.19
N LYS A 10 17.12 0.59 12.59
CA LYS A 10 16.91 -0.45 11.59
C LYS A 10 17.88 -0.27 10.43
N ALA A 11 18.55 -1.37 10.08
CA ALA A 11 19.49 -1.41 8.98
C ALA A 11 18.87 -0.83 7.70
N PRO A 12 19.58 0.06 6.99
CA PRO A 12 19.11 0.61 5.73
C PRO A 12 18.92 -0.50 4.70
N GLY A 13 18.08 -0.23 3.71
CA GLY A 13 17.96 -1.10 2.55
C GLY A 13 19.28 -1.15 1.75
N PRO A 14 19.35 -2.01 0.71
CA PRO A 14 20.47 -2.03 -0.23
C PRO A 14 20.70 -0.68 -0.94
N ASP A 15 19.71 0.20 -0.91
CA ASP A 15 19.72 1.58 -1.41
C ASP A 15 20.46 2.57 -0.48
N GLY A 16 20.79 2.15 0.74
CA GLY A 16 21.46 2.99 1.74
C GLY A 16 20.55 4.01 2.43
N PHE A 17 19.25 4.05 2.12
CA PHE A 17 18.32 4.97 2.78
C PHE A 17 17.85 4.40 4.12
N SER A 18 18.07 5.14 5.21
CA SER A 18 17.58 4.77 6.54
C SER A 18 16.12 5.14 6.73
N VAL A 19 15.51 4.57 7.77
CA VAL A 19 14.14 4.91 8.20
C VAL A 19 13.99 6.42 8.45
N GLY A 20 15.05 7.08 8.91
CA GLY A 20 15.09 8.53 9.12
C GLY A 20 14.81 9.34 7.85
N PHE A 21 15.33 8.90 6.69
CA PHE A 21 15.03 9.53 5.40
C PHE A 21 13.53 9.49 5.09
N TYR A 22 12.91 8.32 5.24
CA TYR A 22 11.48 8.15 4.96
C TYR A 22 10.59 8.93 5.94
N LYS A 23 10.96 8.97 7.23
CA LYS A 23 10.28 9.81 8.24
C LYS A 23 10.39 11.30 7.89
N ALA A 24 11.55 11.77 7.43
CA ALA A 24 11.76 13.17 7.03
C ALA A 24 11.00 13.54 5.74
N ALA A 25 10.82 12.59 4.83
CA ALA A 25 10.04 12.80 3.60
C ALA A 25 8.52 12.80 3.83
N TRP A 26 8.03 12.14 4.88
CA TRP A 26 6.60 11.95 5.14
C TRP A 26 5.75 13.22 5.17
N PRO A 27 6.16 14.35 5.80
CA PRO A 27 5.33 15.55 5.86
C PRO A 27 4.92 16.08 4.49
N ARG A 28 5.76 15.86 3.46
CA ARG A 28 5.48 16.25 2.07
C ARG A 28 4.32 15.44 1.47
N MET A 29 4.18 14.18 1.87
CA MET A 29 3.12 13.27 1.42
C MET A 29 1.85 13.36 2.26
N HIS A 30 2.00 13.58 3.57
CA HIS A 30 0.92 13.51 4.55
C HIS A 30 -0.29 14.38 4.20
N GLY A 31 -0.06 15.62 3.74
CA GLY A 31 -1.14 16.55 3.39
C GLY A 31 -2.00 16.08 2.23
N VAL A 32 -1.39 15.42 1.23
CA VAL A 32 -2.09 14.85 0.07
C VAL A 32 -2.85 13.60 0.47
N MET A 33 -2.20 12.70 1.22
CA MET A 33 -2.80 11.44 1.67
C MET A 33 -4.10 11.64 2.45
N ARG A 34 -4.20 12.69 3.28
CA ARG A 34 -5.44 13.01 4.02
C ARG A 34 -6.65 13.30 3.13
N LYS A 35 -6.44 13.80 1.91
CA LYS A 35 -7.52 14.09 0.95
C LYS A 35 -7.92 12.86 0.14
N LEU A 36 -6.99 11.93 -0.07
CA LEU A 36 -7.20 10.74 -0.90
C LEU A 36 -7.78 9.55 -0.12
N VAL A 37 -7.44 9.45 1.16
CA VAL A 37 -7.87 8.35 2.02
C VAL A 37 -9.31 8.55 2.45
N ASN A 38 -10.20 7.64 2.02
CA ASN A 38 -11.61 7.64 2.41
C ASN A 38 -11.75 7.49 3.94
N PRO A 39 -12.71 8.17 4.60
CA PRO A 39 -13.02 7.94 6.02
C PRO A 39 -13.20 6.48 6.42
N SER A 40 -13.72 5.62 5.52
CA SER A 40 -13.91 4.18 5.79
C SER A 40 -12.64 3.33 5.64
N GLN A 41 -11.55 3.87 5.09
CA GLN A 41 -10.30 3.13 4.91
C GLN A 41 -9.50 3.10 6.22
N ASN A 42 -9.59 2.01 6.99
CA ASN A 42 -8.87 1.90 8.27
C ASN A 42 -7.45 1.34 8.15
N ALA A 43 -7.15 0.54 7.12
CA ALA A 43 -5.83 -0.07 6.95
C ALA A 43 -4.78 0.95 6.52
N PHE A 44 -3.57 0.84 7.09
CA PHE A 44 -2.38 1.66 6.77
C PHE A 44 -2.52 3.17 7.03
N VAL A 45 -3.55 3.61 7.76
CA VAL A 45 -3.76 5.01 8.12
C VAL A 45 -3.35 5.25 9.58
N PRO A 46 -2.51 6.26 9.89
CA PRO A 46 -2.16 6.58 11.27
C PRO A 46 -3.41 6.87 12.12
N GLY A 47 -3.47 6.31 13.33
CA GLY A 47 -4.58 6.53 14.26
C GLY A 47 -5.86 5.76 13.94
N ARG A 48 -5.90 4.96 12.86
CA ARG A 48 -7.01 4.05 12.57
C ARG A 48 -6.60 2.62 12.92
N HIS A 49 -7.49 1.92 13.64
CA HIS A 49 -7.23 0.59 14.18
C HIS A 49 -8.11 -0.47 13.49
N ILE A 50 -7.61 -1.69 13.38
CA ILE A 50 -8.36 -2.80 12.79
C ILE A 50 -9.66 -3.12 13.55
N SER A 51 -9.71 -2.83 14.85
CA SER A 51 -10.90 -2.99 15.69
C SER A 51 -12.11 -2.20 15.18
N TYR A 52 -11.92 -1.04 14.55
CA TYR A 52 -13.01 -0.28 13.95
C TYR A 52 -13.69 -1.05 12.81
N ASN A 53 -12.91 -1.76 11.98
CA ASN A 53 -13.48 -2.62 10.93
C ASN A 53 -14.28 -3.78 11.53
N ILE A 54 -13.81 -4.36 12.64
CA ILE A 54 -14.50 -5.45 13.33
C ILE A 54 -15.85 -4.97 13.88
N LEU A 55 -15.86 -3.84 14.58
CA LEU A 55 -17.08 -3.24 15.13
C LEU A 55 -18.07 -2.86 14.03
N LEU A 56 -17.60 -2.20 12.96
CA LEU A 56 -18.43 -1.84 11.82
C LEU A 56 -19.04 -3.08 11.15
N ALA A 57 -18.26 -4.13 10.95
CA ALA A 57 -18.78 -5.39 10.42
C ALA A 57 -19.85 -5.99 11.35
N GLN A 58 -19.61 -6.04 12.66
CA GLN A 58 -20.59 -6.54 13.63
C GLN A 58 -21.91 -5.75 13.58
N GLU A 59 -21.84 -4.43 13.43
CA GLU A 59 -23.01 -3.57 13.29
C GLU A 59 -23.74 -3.81 11.96
N LEU A 60 -23.02 -3.86 10.83
CA LEU A 60 -23.58 -4.12 9.50
C LEU A 60 -24.25 -5.50 9.39
N PHE A 61 -23.69 -6.50 10.06
CA PHE A 61 -24.24 -7.87 10.11
C PHE A 61 -25.21 -8.09 11.27
N SER A 62 -25.51 -7.07 12.07
CA SER A 62 -26.45 -7.19 13.18
C SER A 62 -27.86 -7.53 12.66
N GLY A 63 -28.41 -8.64 13.14
CA GLY A 63 -29.72 -9.12 12.71
C GLY A 63 -29.77 -9.59 11.25
N TYR A 64 -28.63 -9.80 10.58
CA TYR A 64 -28.57 -10.22 9.18
C TYR A 64 -29.33 -11.54 8.92
N ASN A 65 -29.40 -12.43 9.91
CA ASN A 65 -30.09 -13.72 9.83
C ASN A 65 -31.60 -13.67 10.15
N ARG A 66 -32.20 -12.48 10.35
CA ARG A 66 -33.64 -12.36 10.65
C ARG A 66 -34.47 -12.67 9.39
N ARG A 67 -35.48 -13.52 9.56
CA ARG A 67 -36.30 -14.09 8.46
C ARG A 67 -37.27 -13.11 7.80
N ASN A 68 -37.59 -11.99 8.45
CA ASN A 68 -38.55 -11.00 7.95
C ASN A 68 -37.87 -9.70 7.48
N LEU A 69 -36.68 -9.82 6.88
CA LEU A 69 -35.95 -8.68 6.33
C LEU A 69 -35.91 -8.72 4.80
N PRO A 70 -35.75 -7.56 4.13
CA PRO A 70 -35.51 -7.52 2.69
C PRO A 70 -34.29 -8.38 2.29
N PRO A 71 -34.29 -8.92 1.06
CA PRO A 71 -33.15 -9.65 0.50
C PRO A 71 -31.85 -8.87 0.65
N ARG A 72 -30.77 -9.58 0.98
CA ARG A 72 -29.47 -9.00 1.31
C ARG A 72 -28.35 -9.96 0.93
N CYS A 73 -27.25 -9.40 0.44
CA CYS A 73 -26.00 -10.12 0.19
C CYS A 73 -24.82 -9.33 0.76
N ALA A 74 -23.76 -10.04 1.14
CA ALA A 74 -22.48 -9.44 1.45
C ALA A 74 -21.47 -9.90 0.40
N LEU A 75 -20.73 -8.94 -0.14
CA LEU A 75 -19.67 -9.19 -1.09
C LEU A 75 -18.33 -9.03 -0.37
N LYS A 76 -17.46 -10.04 -0.50
CA LYS A 76 -16.10 -10.00 0.00
C LYS A 76 -15.16 -10.18 -1.19
N ASP A 77 -14.61 -9.06 -1.64
CA ASP A 77 -13.61 -9.05 -2.70
C ASP A 77 -12.21 -9.03 -2.08
N ASP A 78 -11.35 -9.95 -2.54
CA ASP A 78 -9.96 -10.05 -2.12
C ASP A 78 -9.06 -10.06 -3.36
N LEU A 79 -7.99 -9.27 -3.32
CA LEU A 79 -7.08 -9.11 -4.46
C LEU A 79 -5.95 -10.13 -4.36
N ARG A 80 -5.84 -11.01 -5.37
CA ARG A 80 -4.75 -11.97 -5.46
C ARG A 80 -3.42 -11.23 -5.58
N LYS A 81 -2.52 -11.41 -4.61
CA LYS A 81 -1.17 -10.83 -4.62
C LYS A 81 -1.18 -9.34 -4.97
N ALA A 82 -1.98 -8.57 -4.23
CA ALA A 82 -2.25 -7.16 -4.54
C ALA A 82 -0.99 -6.33 -4.80
N TYR A 83 0.10 -6.58 -4.06
CA TYR A 83 1.37 -5.89 -4.27
C TYR A 83 2.18 -6.41 -5.45
N ASP A 84 2.12 -7.71 -5.79
CA ASP A 84 2.92 -8.28 -6.88
C ASP A 84 2.27 -8.09 -8.26
N THR A 85 0.98 -7.78 -8.30
CA THR A 85 0.16 -7.72 -9.53
C THR A 85 -0.27 -6.30 -9.91
N LEU A 86 0.29 -5.29 -9.24
CA LEU A 86 0.00 -3.89 -9.53
C LEU A 86 0.64 -3.44 -10.84
N ASP A 87 -0.20 -3.09 -11.80
CA ASP A 87 0.24 -2.53 -13.07
C ASP A 87 0.79 -1.10 -12.90
N TRP A 88 1.99 -0.84 -13.42
CA TRP A 88 2.68 0.44 -13.23
C TRP A 88 2.07 1.59 -14.03
N ASP A 89 1.45 1.29 -15.18
CA ASP A 89 0.73 2.30 -15.96
C ASP A 89 -0.53 2.74 -15.21
N PHE A 90 -1.25 1.79 -14.60
CA PHE A 90 -2.37 2.08 -13.72
C PHE A 90 -1.98 2.96 -12.53
N VAL A 91 -0.83 2.70 -11.88
CA VAL A 91 -0.32 3.58 -10.80
C VAL A 91 -0.08 4.99 -11.33
N SER A 92 0.56 5.09 -12.50
CA SER A 92 0.91 6.37 -13.11
C SER A 92 -0.33 7.19 -13.48
N VAL A 93 -1.33 6.56 -14.10
CA VAL A 93 -2.63 7.17 -14.42
C VAL A 93 -3.34 7.60 -13.13
N SER A 94 -3.37 6.75 -12.10
CA SER A 94 -4.01 7.07 -10.82
C SER A 94 -3.38 8.28 -10.15
N LEU A 95 -2.04 8.38 -10.12
CA LEU A 95 -1.34 9.52 -9.55
C LEU A 95 -1.64 10.82 -10.31
N ARG A 96 -1.74 10.77 -11.65
CA ARG A 96 -2.16 11.94 -12.45
C ARG A 96 -3.59 12.36 -12.12
N LEU A 97 -4.52 11.41 -12.01
CA LEU A 97 -5.91 11.67 -11.64
C LEU A 97 -6.03 12.31 -10.25
N PHE A 98 -5.17 11.92 -9.32
CA PHE A 98 -5.09 12.54 -7.99
C PHE A 98 -4.32 13.87 -7.96
N GLY A 99 -3.83 14.35 -9.10
CA GLY A 99 -3.18 15.66 -9.24
C GLY A 99 -1.74 15.71 -8.74
N PHE A 100 -1.02 14.57 -8.75
CA PHE A 100 0.40 14.57 -8.39
C PHE A 100 1.22 15.29 -9.47
N PRO A 101 2.27 16.06 -9.10
CA PRO A 101 3.16 16.68 -10.07
C PRO A 101 3.89 15.64 -10.92
N GLU A 102 4.01 15.85 -12.24
CA GLU A 102 4.69 14.90 -13.16
C GLU A 102 6.12 14.55 -12.72
N ARG A 103 6.85 15.50 -12.13
CA ARG A 103 8.20 15.23 -11.58
C ARG A 103 8.17 14.14 -10.50
N MET A 104 7.15 14.16 -9.63
CA MET A 104 6.99 13.17 -8.58
C MET A 104 6.55 11.82 -9.15
N ILE A 105 5.67 11.83 -10.15
CA ILE A 105 5.24 10.62 -10.85
C ILE A 105 6.45 9.96 -11.52
N GLY A 106 7.31 10.74 -12.17
CA GLY A 106 8.56 10.25 -12.75
C GLY A 106 9.46 9.59 -11.71
N TRP A 107 9.64 10.20 -10.53
CA TRP A 107 10.40 9.56 -9.44
C TRP A 107 9.78 8.24 -8.98
N ILE A 108 8.46 8.17 -8.85
CA ILE A 108 7.77 6.93 -8.47
C ILE A 108 7.96 5.87 -9.57
N GLN A 109 7.80 6.22 -10.85
CA GLN A 109 8.01 5.31 -11.97
C GLN A 109 9.45 4.77 -12.02
N GLU A 110 10.44 5.60 -11.75
CA GLU A 110 11.84 5.17 -11.64
C GLU A 110 12.02 4.20 -10.47
N CYS A 111 11.46 4.49 -9.29
CA CYS A 111 11.51 3.58 -8.15
C CYS A 111 10.88 2.20 -8.46
N LEU A 112 9.82 2.16 -9.26
CA LEU A 112 9.16 0.92 -9.67
C LEU A 112 9.96 0.15 -10.72
N SER A 113 10.39 0.83 -11.78
CA SER A 113 10.94 0.19 -12.99
C SER A 113 12.42 -0.19 -12.90
N THR A 114 13.17 0.43 -11.99
CA THR A 114 14.60 0.16 -11.81
C THR A 114 14.89 -1.03 -10.89
N ALA A 115 13.87 -1.57 -10.22
CA ALA A 115 14.03 -2.73 -9.36
C ALA A 115 14.54 -3.95 -10.15
N ALA A 116 15.69 -4.48 -9.71
CA ALA A 116 16.29 -5.70 -10.25
C ALA A 116 16.17 -6.86 -9.26
N TYR A 117 15.99 -8.06 -9.79
CA TYR A 117 15.73 -9.28 -9.04
C TYR A 117 16.76 -10.34 -9.44
N SER A 118 17.19 -11.14 -8.47
CA SER A 118 18.04 -12.31 -8.66
C SER A 118 17.41 -13.51 -7.96
N ILE A 119 17.71 -14.72 -8.45
CA ILE A 119 17.16 -15.95 -7.87
C ILE A 119 18.22 -16.52 -6.93
N SER A 120 17.87 -16.74 -5.66
CA SER A 120 18.75 -17.49 -4.76
C SER A 120 18.52 -18.99 -4.93
N LEU A 121 19.56 -19.71 -5.38
CA LEU A 121 19.58 -21.17 -5.45
C LEU A 121 20.71 -21.67 -4.56
N ASN A 122 20.38 -22.51 -3.57
CA ASN A 122 21.35 -23.08 -2.61
C ASN A 122 22.22 -22.03 -1.89
N GLY A 123 21.70 -20.82 -1.65
CA GLY A 123 22.40 -19.75 -0.94
C GLY A 123 23.23 -18.82 -1.83
N GLU A 124 23.35 -19.11 -3.14
CA GLU A 124 24.02 -18.23 -4.10
C GLU A 124 22.99 -17.50 -4.98
N LEU A 125 23.31 -16.26 -5.40
CA LEU A 125 22.45 -15.47 -6.28
C LEU A 125 22.78 -15.75 -7.75
N HIS A 126 21.77 -16.07 -8.53
CA HIS A 126 21.88 -16.40 -9.94
C HIS A 126 21.08 -15.44 -10.81
N GLY A 127 21.79 -14.81 -11.75
CA GLY A 127 21.23 -13.93 -12.75
C GLY A 127 20.64 -12.63 -12.18
N PHE A 128 20.32 -11.72 -13.09
CA PHE A 128 19.54 -10.53 -12.77
C PHE A 128 18.47 -10.33 -13.84
N PHE A 129 17.26 -10.02 -13.42
CA PHE A 129 16.15 -9.69 -14.29
C PHE A 129 15.38 -8.50 -13.73
N LYS A 130 14.73 -7.74 -14.61
CA LYS A 130 13.94 -6.57 -14.21
C LYS A 130 12.54 -6.98 -13.78
N GLY A 131 11.96 -6.22 -12.87
CA GLY A 131 10.53 -6.26 -12.62
C GLY A 131 9.75 -5.75 -13.83
N ALA A 132 8.48 -6.17 -13.93
CA ALA A 132 7.55 -5.66 -14.94
C ALA A 132 6.27 -5.08 -14.33
N GLN A 133 5.97 -5.44 -13.08
CA GLN A 133 4.80 -5.01 -12.32
C GLN A 133 5.05 -5.20 -10.83
N GLY A 134 4.18 -4.63 -10.01
CA GLY A 134 4.17 -4.79 -8.55
C GLY A 134 4.94 -3.70 -7.79
N LEU A 135 4.81 -3.72 -6.47
CA LEU A 135 5.48 -2.81 -5.53
C LEU A 135 6.47 -3.61 -4.68
N ARG A 136 7.61 -3.00 -4.32
CA ARG A 136 8.59 -3.59 -3.42
C ARG A 136 9.13 -2.57 -2.42
#